data_AF-A0A1Q6U4R3-F1
#
_entry.id   AF-A0A1Q6U4R3-F1
#
_cell.length_a   1.000
_cell.length_b   1.000
_cell.length_c   1.000
_cell.angle_alpha   90.00
_cell.angle_beta   90.00
_cell.angle_gamma   90.00
#
_symmetry.space_group_name_H-M   'P 1'
#
loop_
_entity.id
_entity.type
_entity.pdbx_description
1 polymer ?
#
loop_
_entity_poly.entity_id
_entity_poly.type
_entity_poly.pdbx_seq_one_letter_code
_entity_poly.pdbx_strand_id
1 'polypeptide(L)'
;MYGLTRVRQFTISEAHLVIRPDQAEEELKRCFDLSYYVLDTLGLEEDVTYRLSKWDSKNKEKYLGDDDYWNRTQEALREVLRENGVDVTVDNRAEKIGYKIREEIRTKAIRKEVKAEEETK
;
A
#
# COMPACT_ATOMS: atom_id res chain seq x y z
N MET A 1 -4.17 -4.62 26.17
CA MET A 1 -2.74 -4.25 26.14
C MET A 1 -2.31 -4.25 24.67
N TYR A 2 -1.82 -3.13 24.12
CA TYR A 2 -1.29 -3.09 22.75
C TYR A 2 0.18 -3.48 22.84
N GLY A 3 0.55 -4.66 22.34
CA GLY A 3 1.94 -5.14 22.34
C GLY A 3 2.81 -4.36 21.35
N LEU A 4 3.53 -5.06 20.50
CA LEU A 4 4.37 -4.44 19.46
C LEU A 4 3.57 -3.68 18.38
N THR A 5 2.25 -3.82 18.36
CA THR A 5 1.37 -3.20 17.35
C THR A 5 1.17 -1.69 17.51
N ARG A 6 1.50 -1.10 18.67
CA ARG A 6 1.46 0.35 18.86
C ARG A 6 2.49 0.81 19.90
N VAL A 7 3.60 1.32 19.41
CA VAL A 7 4.73 1.79 20.23
C VAL A 7 5.04 3.26 19.97
N ARG A 8 5.75 3.90 20.90
CA ARG A 8 6.20 5.29 20.75
C ARG A 8 7.44 5.44 19.87
N GLN A 9 8.23 4.37 19.76
CA GLN A 9 9.47 4.34 18.99
C GLN A 9 9.57 3.00 18.27
N PHE A 10 9.83 3.06 16.97
CA PHE A 10 9.97 1.92 16.08
C PHE A 10 10.93 2.30 14.95
N THR A 11 11.52 1.31 14.32
CA THR A 11 12.31 1.49 13.10
C THR A 11 11.45 1.05 11.93
N ILE A 12 11.31 1.89 10.92
CA ILE A 12 10.61 1.55 9.68
C ILE A 12 11.63 1.17 8.62
N SER A 13 11.26 0.20 7.80
CA SER A 13 11.91 0.00 6.51
C SER A 13 11.34 1.06 5.56
N GLU A 14 12.04 2.19 5.44
CA GLU A 14 11.66 3.30 4.57
C GLU A 14 12.74 3.61 3.54
N ALA A 15 12.33 4.19 2.41
CA ALA A 15 13.23 4.68 1.37
C ALA A 15 12.61 5.89 0.67
N HIS A 16 13.46 6.82 0.23
CA HIS A 16 13.08 7.95 -0.61
C HIS A 16 13.89 7.88 -1.91
N LEU A 17 13.20 7.73 -3.04
CA LEU A 17 13.81 7.59 -4.36
C LEU A 17 13.83 8.95 -5.07
N VAL A 18 15.02 9.39 -5.51
CA VAL A 18 15.19 10.59 -6.33
C VAL A 18 15.47 10.15 -7.76
N ILE A 19 14.50 10.34 -8.64
CA ILE A 19 14.49 9.79 -10.00
C ILE A 19 14.05 10.85 -11.00
N ARG A 20 14.30 10.61 -12.29
CA ARG A 20 13.80 11.50 -13.33
C ARG A 20 12.29 11.28 -13.56
N PRO A 21 11.56 12.29 -14.06
CA PRO A 21 10.12 12.16 -14.30
C PRO A 21 9.73 11.03 -15.27
N ASP A 22 10.57 10.72 -16.25
CA ASP A 22 10.35 9.62 -17.21
C ASP A 22 10.43 8.23 -16.57
N GLN A 23 11.07 8.11 -15.39
CA GLN A 23 11.27 6.84 -14.69
C GLN A 23 10.20 6.58 -13.62
N ALA A 24 9.32 7.55 -13.34
CA ALA A 24 8.41 7.51 -12.19
C ALA A 24 7.49 6.28 -12.20
N GLU A 25 6.93 5.95 -13.36
CA GLU A 25 5.99 4.83 -13.50
C GLU A 25 6.68 3.48 -13.38
N GLU A 26 7.85 3.33 -14.01
CA GLU A 26 8.65 2.10 -13.94
C GLU A 26 9.14 1.84 -12.51
N GLU A 27 9.68 2.85 -11.83
CA GLU A 27 10.17 2.68 -10.46
C GLU A 27 9.03 2.39 -9.48
N LEU A 28 7.85 2.98 -9.70
CA LEU A 28 6.67 2.68 -8.91
C LEU A 28 6.23 1.22 -9.06
N LYS A 29 6.28 0.68 -10.28
CA LYS A 29 6.05 -0.75 -10.56
C LYS A 29 7.07 -1.62 -9.83
N ARG A 30 8.36 -1.31 -9.96
CA ARG A 30 9.44 -2.06 -9.29
C ARG A 30 9.32 -2.06 -7.77
N CYS A 31 8.89 -0.94 -7.18
CA CYS A 31 8.60 -0.86 -5.74
C CYS A 31 7.44 -1.76 -5.33
N PHE A 32 6.37 -1.79 -6.12
CA PHE A 32 5.23 -2.67 -5.87
C PHE A 32 5.62 -4.14 -5.99
N ASP A 33 6.32 -4.51 -7.05
CA ASP A 33 6.77 -5.89 -7.28
C ASP A 33 7.68 -6.38 -6.14
N LEU A 34 8.53 -5.50 -5.61
CA LEU A 34 9.35 -5.80 -4.43
C LEU A 34 8.50 -6.02 -3.17
N SER A 35 7.49 -5.16 -2.93
CA SER A 35 6.56 -5.32 -1.79
C SER A 35 5.81 -6.65 -1.89
N TYR A 36 5.28 -6.94 -3.08
CA TYR A 36 4.56 -8.17 -3.36
C TYR A 36 5.45 -9.42 -3.18
N TYR A 37 6.67 -9.40 -3.72
CA TYR A 37 7.66 -10.46 -3.52
C TYR A 37 7.95 -10.73 -2.05
N VAL A 38 8.07 -9.69 -1.22
CA VAL A 38 8.29 -9.85 0.22
C VAL A 38 7.07 -10.48 0.89
N LEU A 39 5.86 -10.07 0.53
CA LEU A 39 4.62 -10.64 1.09
C LEU A 39 4.45 -12.12 0.70
N ASP A 40 4.69 -12.46 -0.57
CA ASP A 40 4.66 -13.83 -1.08
C ASP A 40 5.72 -14.72 -0.41
N THR A 41 6.96 -14.21 -0.27
CA THR A 41 8.03 -14.92 0.44
C THR A 41 7.67 -15.21 1.91
N LEU A 42 6.83 -14.36 2.52
CA LEU A 42 6.35 -14.53 3.89
C LEU A 42 5.04 -15.34 4.00
N GLY A 43 4.39 -15.69 2.88
CA GLY A 43 3.10 -16.37 2.84
C GLY A 43 1.93 -15.52 3.36
N LEU A 44 1.98 -14.20 3.14
CA LEU A 44 0.98 -13.23 3.61
C LEU A 44 0.14 -12.61 2.50
N GLU A 45 0.35 -13.02 1.25
CA GLU A 45 -0.28 -12.47 0.05
C GLU A 45 -1.81 -12.56 0.09
N GLU A 46 -2.37 -13.67 0.58
CA GLU A 46 -3.83 -13.86 0.69
C GLU A 46 -4.46 -13.08 1.86
N ASP A 47 -3.65 -12.69 2.86
CA ASP A 47 -4.11 -11.95 4.04
C ASP A 47 -4.03 -10.42 3.86
N VAL A 48 -3.50 -9.94 2.74
CA VAL A 48 -3.33 -8.52 2.45
C VAL A 48 -4.46 -8.00 1.58
N THR A 49 -5.01 -6.84 1.96
CA THR A 49 -5.90 -6.07 1.07
C THR A 49 -5.23 -4.77 0.68
N TYR A 50 -5.45 -4.35 -0.56
CA TYR A 50 -4.82 -3.17 -1.13
C TYR A 50 -5.85 -2.03 -1.24
N ARG A 51 -5.44 -0.85 -0.79
CA ARG A 51 -6.21 0.39 -1.00
C ARG A 51 -5.42 1.40 -1.78
N LEU A 52 -6.07 2.04 -2.74
CA LEU A 52 -5.50 3.14 -3.49
C LEU A 52 -6.11 4.46 -3.00
N SER A 53 -5.27 5.38 -2.51
CA SER A 53 -5.69 6.74 -2.20
C SER A 53 -5.98 7.53 -3.47
N LYS A 54 -7.16 8.15 -3.56
CA LYS A 54 -7.53 9.03 -4.67
C LYS A 54 -7.02 10.45 -4.42
N TRP A 55 -6.48 11.09 -5.46
CA TRP A 55 -6.19 12.52 -5.45
C TRP A 55 -7.48 13.35 -5.56
N ASP A 56 -7.48 14.58 -5.03
CA ASP A 56 -8.64 15.47 -5.06
C ASP A 56 -8.39 16.66 -5.98
N SER A 57 -9.01 16.63 -7.16
CA SER A 57 -8.89 17.68 -8.18
C SER A 57 -9.46 19.03 -7.77
N LYS A 58 -10.29 19.07 -6.72
CA LYS A 58 -10.86 20.32 -6.18
C LYS A 58 -9.92 21.00 -5.19
N ASN A 59 -8.90 20.32 -4.69
CA ASN A 59 -7.99 20.83 -3.66
C ASN A 59 -6.55 20.89 -4.16
N LYS A 60 -6.32 21.62 -5.26
CA LYS A 60 -5.04 21.68 -5.97
C LYS A 60 -3.90 22.25 -5.13
N GLU A 61 -4.16 23.16 -4.19
CA GLU A 61 -3.13 23.74 -3.30
C GLU A 61 -2.44 22.69 -2.41
N LYS A 62 -3.11 21.55 -2.18
CA LYS A 62 -2.56 20.44 -1.38
C LYS A 62 -1.63 19.54 -2.19
N TYR A 63 -1.69 19.56 -3.52
CA TYR A 63 -0.97 18.62 -4.39
C TYR A 63 0.05 19.32 -5.27
N LEU A 64 1.16 18.65 -5.52
CA LEU A 64 2.20 19.09 -6.45
C LEU A 64 1.90 18.53 -7.84
N GLY A 65 2.16 19.30 -8.90
CA GLY A 65 1.95 18.88 -10.29
C GLY A 65 0.57 19.24 -10.86
N ASP A 66 0.33 18.84 -12.10
CA ASP A 66 -0.90 19.10 -12.84
C ASP A 66 -1.83 17.87 -12.89
N ASP A 67 -3.07 18.09 -13.30
CA ASP A 67 -4.10 17.04 -13.36
C ASP A 67 -3.69 15.87 -14.27
N ASP A 68 -2.89 16.13 -15.32
CA ASP A 68 -2.44 15.11 -16.26
C ASP A 68 -1.43 14.16 -15.61
N TYR A 69 -0.44 14.70 -14.91
CA TYR A 69 0.53 13.95 -14.12
C TYR A 69 -0.15 13.04 -13.10
N TRP A 70 -1.17 13.56 -12.41
CA TRP A 70 -1.94 12.78 -11.45
C TRP A 70 -2.69 11.64 -12.15
N ASN A 71 -3.50 11.95 -13.17
CA ASN A 71 -4.27 10.94 -13.88
C ASN A 71 -3.39 9.83 -14.48
N ARG A 72 -2.23 10.19 -15.06
CA ARG A 72 -1.29 9.24 -15.64
C ARG A 72 -0.68 8.31 -14.59
N THR A 73 -0.21 8.87 -13.48
CA THR A 73 0.35 8.07 -12.36
C THR A 73 -0.70 7.14 -11.75
N GLN A 74 -1.95 7.58 -11.64
CA GLN A 74 -3.03 6.73 -11.14
C GLN A 74 -3.33 5.56 -12.07
N GLU A 75 -3.27 5.79 -13.37
CA GLU A 75 -3.51 4.76 -14.36
C GLU A 75 -2.39 3.72 -14.39
N ALA A 76 -1.13 4.17 -14.34
CA ALA A 76 0.02 3.29 -14.21
C ALA A 76 -0.09 2.39 -12.96
N LEU A 77 -0.52 2.95 -11.83
CA LEU A 77 -0.79 2.17 -10.61
C LEU A 77 -1.89 1.12 -10.80
N ARG A 78 -3.00 1.47 -11.45
CA ARG A 78 -4.08 0.50 -11.73
C ARG A 78 -3.60 -0.61 -12.64
N GLU A 79 -2.78 -0.30 -13.63
CA GLU A 79 -2.23 -1.29 -14.54
C GLU A 79 -1.35 -2.29 -13.81
N VAL A 80 -0.41 -1.82 -12.97
CA VAL A 80 0.46 -2.68 -12.15
C VAL A 80 -0.35 -3.61 -11.24
N LEU A 81 -1.39 -3.07 -10.59
CA LEU A 81 -2.28 -3.86 -9.73
C LEU A 81 -3.04 -4.92 -10.53
N ARG A 82 -3.53 -4.58 -11.73
CA ARG A 82 -4.23 -5.50 -12.63
C ARG A 82 -3.30 -6.60 -13.15
N GLU A 83 -2.07 -6.27 -13.53
CA GLU A 83 -1.07 -7.22 -14.00
C GLU A 83 -0.71 -8.26 -12.93
N ASN A 84 -0.65 -7.83 -11.66
CA ASN A 84 -0.40 -8.71 -10.52
C ASN A 84 -1.65 -9.43 -9.99
N GLY A 85 -2.82 -9.27 -10.64
CA GLY A 85 -4.07 -9.94 -10.24
C GLY A 85 -4.62 -9.48 -8.89
N VAL A 86 -4.29 -8.26 -8.46
CA VAL A 86 -4.61 -7.74 -7.13
C VAL A 86 -5.91 -6.94 -7.14
N ASP A 87 -6.89 -7.37 -6.35
CA ASP A 87 -8.14 -6.63 -6.13
C ASP A 87 -7.90 -5.40 -5.25
N VAL A 88 -8.30 -4.22 -5.75
CA VAL A 88 -8.07 -2.93 -5.08
C VAL A 88 -9.38 -2.23 -4.74
N THR A 89 -9.45 -1.74 -3.50
CA THR A 89 -10.52 -0.84 -3.07
C THR A 89 -10.04 0.61 -3.07
N VAL A 90 -10.87 1.53 -3.54
CA VAL A 90 -10.52 2.96 -3.55
C VAL A 90 -10.83 3.57 -2.18
N ASP A 91 -9.83 4.21 -1.57
CA ASP A 91 -10.02 4.98 -0.34
C ASP A 91 -10.25 6.47 -0.67
N ASN A 92 -11.30 7.04 -0.09
CA ASN A 92 -11.65 8.46 -0.23
C ASN A 92 -10.79 9.38 0.66
N ARG A 93 -9.91 8.82 1.50
CA ARG A 93 -8.96 9.59 2.31
C ARG A 93 -7.84 10.16 1.43
N ALA A 94 -7.97 11.44 1.15
CA ALA A 94 -6.98 12.27 0.47
C ALA A 94 -5.75 12.51 1.36
N GLU A 95 -4.59 11.96 1.00
CA GLU A 95 -3.32 12.22 1.68
C GLU A 95 -2.65 13.49 1.14
N LYS A 96 -1.76 14.12 1.94
CA LYS A 96 -1.15 15.44 1.64
C LYS A 96 -0.08 15.40 0.54
N ILE A 97 0.55 14.25 0.27
CA ILE A 97 1.69 14.14 -0.64
C ILE A 97 1.57 12.81 -1.39
N GLY A 98 1.38 12.86 -2.70
CA GLY A 98 1.48 11.67 -3.57
C GLY A 98 0.29 10.72 -3.57
N TYR A 99 0.33 9.79 -4.52
CA TYR A 99 -0.44 8.54 -4.46
C TYR A 99 0.14 7.64 -3.40
N LYS A 100 -0.74 6.94 -2.67
CA LYS A 100 -0.36 5.93 -1.70
C LYS A 100 -1.11 4.65 -1.99
N ILE A 101 -0.36 3.57 -2.22
CA ILE A 101 -0.87 2.22 -2.04
C ILE A 101 -0.74 1.93 -0.54
N ARG A 102 -1.83 1.43 0.05
CA ARG A 102 -1.83 0.96 1.42
C ARG A 102 -2.13 -0.52 1.41
N GLU A 103 -1.13 -1.33 1.75
CA GLU A 103 -1.33 -2.71 2.14
C GLU A 103 -1.88 -2.79 3.56
N GLU A 104 -2.98 -3.51 3.73
CA GLU A 104 -3.56 -3.80 5.03
C GLU A 104 -3.63 -5.30 5.26
N ILE A 105 -2.78 -5.78 6.16
CA ILE A 105 -2.79 -7.17 6.61
C ILE A 105 -4.01 -7.38 7.51
N ARG A 106 -4.87 -8.32 7.12
CA ARG A 106 -5.99 -8.75 7.93
C ARG A 106 -5.48 -9.53 9.13
N THR A 107 -5.48 -8.91 10.29
CA THR A 107 -5.11 -9.54 11.58
C THR A 107 -6.10 -10.63 12.06
N LYS A 108 -7.04 -11.07 11.21
CA LYS A 108 -8.01 -12.13 11.57
C LYS A 108 -7.38 -13.52 11.64
N ALA A 109 -6.30 -13.79 10.91
CA ALA A 109 -5.62 -15.10 10.92
C ALA A 109 -5.01 -15.42 12.31
N ILE A 110 -4.28 -14.47 12.90
CA ILE A 110 -3.65 -14.65 14.24
C ILE A 110 -4.70 -14.90 15.34
N ARG A 111 -5.92 -14.38 15.20
CA ARG A 111 -7.00 -14.63 16.18
C ARG A 111 -7.66 -16.01 16.06
N LYS A 112 -7.57 -16.68 14.90
CA LYS A 112 -8.13 -18.02 14.72
C LYS A 112 -7.22 -19.09 15.34
N GLU A 113 -5.91 -18.95 15.20
CA GLU A 113 -4.95 -19.91 15.77
C GLU A 113 -4.91 -19.86 17.30
N VAL A 114 -4.94 -18.66 17.89
CA VAL A 114 -4.97 -18.51 19.37
C VAL A 114 -6.26 -19.07 19.98
N LYS A 115 -7.40 -18.97 19.29
CA LYS A 115 -8.66 -19.57 19.77
C LYS A 115 -8.68 -21.09 19.67
N ALA A 116 -8.05 -21.68 18.64
CA ALA A 116 -7.98 -23.13 18.49
C ALA A 116 -7.12 -23.79 19.58
N GLU A 117 -6.06 -23.12 20.04
CA GLU A 117 -5.24 -23.59 21.16
C GLU A 117 -5.91 -23.43 22.54
N GLU A 118 -6.77 -22.41 22.73
CA GLU A 118 -7.51 -22.21 23.99
C GLU A 118 -8.73 -23.13 24.14
N GLU A 119 -9.31 -23.66 23.06
CA GLU A 119 -10.45 -24.59 23.10
C GLU A 119 -10.06 -26.07 23.24
N THR A 120 -8.75 -26.39 23.29
CA THR A 120 -8.25 -27.78 23.40
C THR A 120 -7.54 -28.07 24.74
N LYS A 121 -7.79 -27.27 25.79
CA LYS A 121 -7.38 -27.55 27.18
C LYS A 121 -8.57 -27.47 28.13
#